data_AF-A0A7C5HDI0-F1
#
_entry.id   AF-A0A7C5HDI0-F1
#
_cell.length_a   1.000
_cell.length_b   1.000
_cell.length_c   1.000
_cell.angle_alpha   90.00
_cell.angle_beta   90.00
_cell.angle_gamma   90.00
#
_symmetry.space_group_name_H-M   'P 1'
#
loop_
_entity.id
_entity.type
_entity.pdbx_description
1 polymer ?
#
loop_
_entity_poly.entity_id
_entity_poly.type
_entity_poly.pdbx_seq_one_letter_code
_entity_poly.pdbx_strand_id
1 'polypeptide(L)'
;MKRINITVLIIILFNITLLQAYDWPIKESTTQHQTNATLGEWRPGHFHAGVDINAPCSTKVYTIEGDICYKDKDTIPPIIIRGINIGHFRYYHMVIDTIIRDSSFIASDSFFAKTDSGAHVHLQEGDIILEHPGNPGNVHWLNPLRNDALTPYADYTNPHIDSIKFYRQGGSAQLNADSLNGKVDIVAVAGDMRTDSTDHSAGHNVSVYRIGYLVKNMQDSIVKPYWEKVKFDSIPSNSYFSLVYAEGSSETHFRYYVTNDVFNPNPGLKNMYWNTKQKIGEPDSIDADSIEEAKYPDGEYKVIIKAFDIAYGIKENCKTRTINANIANFRPKVKYTDPYNGQNNVDLNKKVHITFSEDMNKRVDLNSAISISPGVSGNFEWINDNEIEFTPEPAFVESTTYTITLSDQLKDLQNQKLIPYTFSFTTGLN
;
A
#
# COMPACT_ATOMS: atom_id res chain seq x y z
N MET A 1 25.93 45.38 24.72
CA MET A 1 25.27 45.42 23.40
C MET A 1 24.58 44.08 23.16
N LYS A 2 23.25 44.00 23.32
CA LYS A 2 22.46 42.79 23.05
C LYS A 2 22.19 42.73 21.55
N ARG A 3 22.60 41.64 20.88
CA ARG A 3 22.27 41.38 19.47
C ARG A 3 20.81 40.93 19.40
N ILE A 4 20.00 41.67 18.66
CA ILE A 4 18.64 41.31 18.29
C ILE A 4 18.74 40.53 16.98
N ASN A 5 18.43 39.23 17.01
CA ASN A 5 18.25 38.45 15.80
C ASN A 5 16.83 38.70 15.29
N ILE A 6 16.71 39.36 14.14
CA ILE A 6 15.45 39.52 13.42
C ILE A 6 15.29 38.31 12.51
N THR A 7 14.43 37.38 12.88
CA THR A 7 13.99 36.31 11.99
C THR A 7 12.94 36.88 11.05
N VAL A 8 13.27 36.99 9.77
CA VAL A 8 12.30 37.35 8.71
C VAL A 8 11.50 36.10 8.36
N LEU A 9 10.24 36.07 8.76
CA LEU A 9 9.28 35.05 8.35
C LEU A 9 8.75 35.42 6.96
N ILE A 10 9.23 34.72 5.92
CA ILE A 10 8.67 34.83 4.57
C ILE A 10 7.39 33.99 4.55
N ILE A 11 6.24 34.65 4.68
CA ILE A 11 4.93 34.04 4.45
C ILE A 11 4.69 34.05 2.94
N ILE A 12 4.86 32.90 2.29
CA ILE A 12 4.36 32.69 0.93
C ILE A 12 2.86 32.44 1.06
N LEU A 13 2.05 33.47 0.83
CA LEU A 13 0.60 33.33 0.66
C LEU A 13 0.34 32.67 -0.70
N PHE A 14 0.05 31.37 -0.70
CA PHE A 14 -0.74 30.77 -1.77
C PHE A 14 -2.17 31.27 -1.60
N ASN A 15 -2.65 32.12 -2.52
CA ASN A 15 -4.07 32.41 -2.64
C ASN A 15 -4.76 31.18 -3.22
N ILE A 16 -5.11 30.23 -2.36
CA ILE A 16 -6.06 29.18 -2.71
C ILE A 16 -7.44 29.79 -2.46
N THR A 17 -8.08 30.34 -3.49
CA THR A 17 -9.51 30.63 -3.46
C THR A 17 -10.26 29.30 -3.51
N LEU A 18 -10.41 28.65 -2.35
CA LEU A 18 -11.37 27.56 -2.20
C LEU A 18 -12.77 28.16 -2.40
N LEU A 19 -13.52 27.66 -3.38
CA LEU A 19 -14.94 27.96 -3.47
C LEU A 19 -15.62 27.56 -2.15
N GLN A 20 -16.56 28.41 -1.72
CA GLN A 20 -17.57 28.05 -0.72
C GLN A 20 -18.31 26.78 -1.18
N ALA A 21 -18.85 26.01 -0.23
CA ALA A 21 -19.70 24.85 -0.54
C ALA A 21 -20.75 25.20 -1.60
N TYR A 22 -20.92 24.32 -2.58
CA TYR A 22 -21.72 24.56 -3.77
C TYR A 22 -22.73 23.45 -4.04
N ASP A 23 -23.87 23.83 -4.63
CA ASP A 23 -24.95 22.91 -4.94
C ASP A 23 -24.55 21.87 -6.01
N TRP A 24 -25.30 20.78 -6.04
CA TRP A 24 -25.30 19.87 -7.19
C TRP A 24 -25.69 20.61 -8.48
N PRO A 25 -25.02 20.31 -9.62
CA PRO A 25 -25.36 20.92 -10.91
C PRO A 25 -26.70 20.43 -11.47
N ILE A 26 -27.41 19.58 -10.74
CA ILE A 26 -28.74 19.08 -11.06
C ILE A 26 -29.67 19.59 -9.94
N LYS A 27 -30.42 20.65 -10.23
CA LYS A 27 -31.19 21.39 -9.21
C LYS A 27 -32.66 20.97 -9.10
N GLU A 28 -33.06 19.87 -9.73
CA GLU A 28 -34.46 19.40 -9.69
C GLU A 28 -34.87 18.91 -8.27
N SER A 29 -33.89 18.71 -7.38
CA SER A 29 -34.08 18.57 -5.92
C SER A 29 -32.86 19.11 -5.16
N THR A 30 -33.04 19.72 -3.99
CA THR A 30 -31.92 20.12 -3.10
C THR A 30 -31.37 18.94 -2.29
N THR A 31 -31.43 17.74 -2.85
CA THR A 31 -31.07 16.48 -2.20
C THR A 31 -29.78 15.95 -2.81
N GLN A 32 -29.05 15.13 -2.05
CA GLN A 32 -27.92 14.38 -2.60
C GLN A 32 -28.34 13.53 -3.80
N HIS A 33 -27.45 13.42 -4.79
CA HIS A 33 -27.62 12.54 -5.94
C HIS A 33 -26.68 11.34 -5.85
N GLN A 34 -27.02 10.25 -6.54
CA GLN A 34 -26.14 9.08 -6.61
C GLN A 34 -24.90 9.39 -7.44
N THR A 35 -23.76 8.79 -7.08
CA THR A 35 -22.52 8.90 -7.85
C THR A 35 -22.14 7.56 -8.46
N ASN A 36 -21.72 7.57 -9.73
CA ASN A 36 -21.36 6.37 -10.49
C ASN A 36 -19.86 6.09 -10.51
N ALA A 37 -19.03 7.11 -10.31
CA ALA A 37 -17.57 7.06 -10.29
C ALA A 37 -17.03 8.21 -9.43
N THR A 38 -15.87 7.98 -8.80
CA THR A 38 -15.22 8.96 -7.91
C THR A 38 -13.87 9.43 -8.46
N LEU A 39 -13.26 10.44 -7.83
CA LEU A 39 -11.96 10.95 -8.23
C LEU A 39 -10.88 9.89 -8.05
N GLY A 40 -10.01 9.73 -9.05
CA GLY A 40 -8.88 8.81 -9.00
C GLY A 40 -9.22 7.39 -9.40
N GLU A 41 -10.48 7.11 -9.71
CA GLU A 41 -10.95 5.80 -10.12
C GLU A 41 -10.22 5.27 -11.35
N TRP A 42 -10.04 3.95 -11.41
CA TRP A 42 -9.45 3.28 -12.56
C TRP A 42 -10.34 3.48 -13.80
N ARG A 43 -9.77 4.01 -14.89
CA ARG A 43 -10.33 3.94 -16.23
C ARG A 43 -9.31 3.33 -17.18
N PRO A 44 -9.72 2.80 -18.34
CA PRO A 44 -8.76 2.29 -19.33
C PRO A 44 -7.69 3.36 -19.67
N GLY A 45 -6.47 3.13 -19.18
CA GLY A 45 -5.28 3.95 -19.45
C GLY A 45 -5.19 5.30 -18.71
N HIS A 46 -6.10 5.64 -17.79
CA HIS A 46 -6.05 6.92 -17.06
C HIS A 46 -6.83 6.90 -15.75
N PHE A 47 -6.57 7.89 -14.89
CA PHE A 47 -7.38 8.16 -13.71
C PHE A 47 -8.64 8.95 -14.08
N HIS A 48 -9.77 8.56 -13.51
CA HIS A 48 -10.98 9.36 -13.58
C HIS A 48 -10.76 10.69 -12.84
N ALA A 49 -10.86 11.81 -13.56
CA ALA A 49 -10.79 13.15 -12.97
C ALA A 49 -12.21 13.65 -12.69
N GLY A 50 -12.59 13.89 -11.43
CA GLY A 50 -13.91 14.37 -11.05
C GLY A 50 -14.86 13.29 -10.51
N VAL A 51 -16.16 13.56 -10.57
CA VAL A 51 -17.25 12.70 -10.10
C VAL A 51 -18.29 12.52 -11.20
N ASP A 52 -18.82 11.31 -11.34
CA ASP A 52 -19.95 11.03 -12.23
C ASP A 52 -21.24 11.05 -11.43
N ILE A 53 -22.08 12.06 -11.65
CA ILE A 53 -23.35 12.25 -10.94
C ILE A 53 -24.46 11.60 -11.76
N ASN A 54 -25.12 10.57 -11.23
CA ASN A 54 -26.20 9.86 -11.92
C ASN A 54 -27.37 10.80 -12.22
N ALA A 55 -27.80 10.81 -13.49
CA ALA A 55 -28.79 11.75 -13.97
C ALA A 55 -29.44 11.21 -15.25
N PRO A 56 -30.71 10.78 -15.24
CA PRO A 56 -31.39 10.27 -16.43
C PRO A 56 -31.20 11.16 -17.65
N CYS A 57 -31.17 10.59 -18.85
CA CYS A 57 -31.08 11.36 -20.08
C CYS A 57 -32.13 12.48 -20.11
N SER A 58 -31.74 13.65 -20.61
CA SER A 58 -32.55 14.88 -20.65
C SER A 58 -32.82 15.58 -19.31
N THR A 59 -32.16 15.17 -18.21
CA THR A 59 -32.16 15.93 -16.94
C THR A 59 -31.47 17.28 -17.12
N LYS A 60 -32.05 18.35 -16.55
CA LYS A 60 -31.48 19.71 -16.66
C LYS A 60 -30.20 19.85 -15.83
N VAL A 61 -29.23 20.56 -16.40
CA VAL A 61 -27.94 20.88 -15.77
C VAL A 61 -27.78 22.40 -15.65
N TYR A 62 -27.28 22.83 -14.50
CA TYR A 62 -27.12 24.22 -14.09
C TYR A 62 -25.66 24.50 -13.76
N THR A 63 -25.21 25.72 -14.06
CA THR A 63 -23.86 26.18 -13.74
C THR A 63 -23.68 26.31 -12.23
N ILE A 64 -22.56 25.82 -11.70
CA ILE A 64 -22.19 26.01 -10.29
C ILE A 64 -21.63 27.43 -10.10
N GLU A 65 -20.67 27.79 -10.94
CA GLU A 65 -20.02 29.10 -10.96
C GLU A 65 -20.46 29.89 -12.20
N GLY A 66 -20.51 31.22 -12.09
CA GLY A 66 -20.78 32.10 -13.22
C GLY A 66 -19.49 32.64 -13.80
N ASP A 67 -19.23 32.36 -15.07
CA ASP A 67 -18.03 32.84 -15.78
C ASP A 67 -18.23 32.79 -17.31
N ILE A 68 -17.21 33.21 -18.06
CA ILE A 68 -17.08 32.97 -19.50
C ILE A 68 -16.98 31.47 -19.73
N CYS A 69 -17.84 30.95 -20.61
CA CYS A 69 -17.85 29.54 -20.96
C CYS A 69 -16.94 29.24 -22.15
N TYR A 70 -16.25 28.10 -22.11
CA TYR A 70 -15.43 27.60 -23.19
C TYR A 70 -15.87 26.20 -23.58
N LYS A 71 -16.43 26.09 -24.78
CA LYS A 71 -16.96 24.84 -25.32
C LYS A 71 -15.87 24.07 -26.03
N ASP A 72 -15.80 22.76 -25.80
CA ASP A 72 -14.99 21.89 -26.64
C ASP A 72 -15.36 22.07 -28.12
N LYS A 73 -14.39 21.92 -29.02
CA LYS A 73 -14.66 22.06 -30.45
C LYS A 73 -15.70 21.06 -30.90
N ASP A 74 -16.63 21.53 -31.73
CA ASP A 74 -17.62 20.69 -32.39
C ASP A 74 -16.92 19.50 -33.08
N THR A 75 -17.30 18.28 -32.74
CA THR A 75 -17.06 17.14 -33.63
C THR A 75 -18.32 16.89 -34.47
N ILE A 76 -18.12 16.41 -35.70
CA ILE A 76 -19.14 16.38 -36.76
C ILE A 76 -20.41 15.63 -36.31
N PRO A 77 -21.63 16.07 -36.73
CA PRO A 77 -22.95 15.54 -36.36
C PRO A 77 -23.11 14.00 -36.29
N PRO A 78 -24.09 13.49 -35.49
CA PRO A 78 -25.33 14.20 -35.12
C PRO A 78 -25.39 15.05 -33.84
N ILE A 79 -24.45 14.97 -32.87
CA ILE A 79 -24.22 16.02 -31.82
C ILE A 79 -22.81 15.84 -31.29
N ILE A 80 -21.93 16.84 -31.29
CA ILE A 80 -20.74 16.71 -30.42
C ILE A 80 -20.10 18.04 -29.94
N ILE A 81 -20.46 18.52 -28.75
CA ILE A 81 -19.54 19.25 -27.85
C ILE A 81 -19.44 18.39 -26.59
N ARG A 82 -18.26 17.85 -26.28
CA ARG A 82 -18.12 16.80 -25.24
C ARG A 82 -17.96 17.36 -23.84
N GLY A 83 -17.59 18.63 -23.71
CA GLY A 83 -17.65 19.31 -22.46
C GLY A 83 -17.58 20.83 -22.60
N ILE A 84 -17.84 21.50 -21.47
CA ILE A 84 -17.81 22.94 -21.35
C ILE A 84 -17.11 23.31 -20.05
N ASN A 85 -16.22 24.29 -20.13
CA ASN A 85 -15.53 24.88 -19.00
C ASN A 85 -16.25 26.16 -18.61
N ILE A 86 -16.54 26.33 -17.32
CA ILE A 86 -17.18 27.52 -16.74
C ILE A 86 -16.55 27.73 -15.36
N GLY A 87 -15.76 28.80 -15.23
CA GLY A 87 -15.01 29.05 -14.00
C GLY A 87 -14.05 27.90 -13.70
N HIS A 88 -14.12 27.37 -12.49
CA HIS A 88 -13.30 26.23 -12.05
C HIS A 88 -13.86 24.87 -12.49
N PHE A 89 -15.06 24.83 -13.09
CA PHE A 89 -15.76 23.59 -13.35
C PHE A 89 -15.73 23.19 -14.82
N ARG A 90 -15.61 21.89 -15.03
CA ARG A 90 -15.76 21.26 -16.32
C ARG A 90 -16.87 20.22 -16.27
N TYR A 91 -17.68 20.21 -17.31
CA TYR A 91 -18.87 19.38 -17.40
C TYR A 91 -18.84 18.53 -18.67
N TYR A 92 -19.16 17.23 -18.60
CA TYR A 92 -19.31 16.34 -19.76
C TYR A 92 -20.64 15.57 -19.77
N HIS A 93 -20.86 14.79 -20.83
CA HIS A 93 -22.02 13.89 -21.04
C HIS A 93 -23.35 14.64 -21.10
N MET A 94 -23.37 15.69 -21.92
CA MET A 94 -24.51 16.60 -22.03
C MET A 94 -24.67 17.22 -23.41
N VAL A 95 -25.90 17.60 -23.70
CA VAL A 95 -26.31 18.42 -24.82
C VAL A 95 -26.47 19.86 -24.33
N ILE A 96 -25.51 20.72 -24.68
CA ILE A 96 -25.53 22.14 -24.35
C ILE A 96 -26.64 22.84 -25.15
N ASP A 97 -27.39 23.72 -24.50
CA ASP A 97 -28.46 24.48 -25.14
C ASP A 97 -27.88 25.35 -26.27
N THR A 98 -28.52 25.31 -27.43
CA THR A 98 -28.13 26.05 -28.63
C THR A 98 -28.02 27.57 -28.44
N ILE A 99 -28.68 28.13 -27.42
CA ILE A 99 -28.56 29.56 -27.09
C ILE A 99 -27.18 29.92 -26.50
N ILE A 100 -26.47 28.95 -25.92
CA ILE A 100 -25.17 29.16 -25.29
C ILE A 100 -24.08 29.26 -26.36
N ARG A 101 -23.54 30.47 -26.52
CA ARG A 101 -22.45 30.75 -27.45
C ARG A 101 -21.10 30.48 -26.78
N ASP A 102 -20.14 30.00 -27.56
CA ASP A 102 -18.77 29.85 -27.05
C ASP A 102 -18.19 31.22 -26.67
N SER A 103 -17.33 31.26 -25.66
CA SER A 103 -16.73 32.48 -25.12
C SER A 103 -17.76 33.53 -24.66
N SER A 104 -18.93 33.10 -24.21
CA SER A 104 -19.96 33.98 -23.66
C SER A 104 -20.11 33.78 -22.15
N PHE A 105 -20.50 34.84 -21.44
CA PHE A 105 -20.74 34.77 -20.00
C PHE A 105 -22.03 34.02 -19.70
N ILE A 106 -21.98 33.09 -18.75
CA ILE A 106 -23.13 32.41 -18.16
C ILE A 106 -23.12 32.74 -16.67
N ALA A 107 -24.24 33.24 -16.13
CA ALA A 107 -24.35 33.51 -14.70
C ALA A 107 -24.46 32.18 -13.91
N SER A 108 -24.00 32.16 -12.66
CA SER A 108 -24.19 31.02 -11.76
C SER A 108 -25.68 30.65 -11.66
N ASP A 109 -25.98 29.39 -11.36
CA ASP A 109 -27.34 28.83 -11.29
C ASP A 109 -28.17 28.93 -12.58
N SER A 110 -27.56 29.24 -13.72
CA SER A 110 -28.27 29.27 -15.01
C SER A 110 -28.39 27.87 -15.59
N PHE A 111 -29.57 27.56 -16.12
CA PHE A 111 -29.74 26.39 -16.98
C PHE A 111 -28.92 26.57 -18.27
N PHE A 112 -28.12 25.57 -18.64
CA PHE A 112 -27.28 25.66 -19.84
C PHE A 112 -27.21 24.37 -20.66
N ALA A 113 -27.60 23.22 -20.10
CA ALA A 113 -27.51 21.94 -20.79
C ALA A 113 -28.51 20.91 -20.25
N LYS A 114 -28.68 19.82 -20.98
CA LYS A 114 -29.32 18.60 -20.50
C LYS A 114 -28.40 17.41 -20.65
N THR A 115 -28.46 16.43 -19.76
CA THR A 115 -27.69 15.19 -19.89
C THR A 115 -28.01 14.44 -21.18
N ASP A 116 -27.01 13.79 -21.75
CA ASP A 116 -27.14 12.99 -22.98
C ASP A 116 -27.48 11.52 -22.67
N SER A 117 -27.36 10.65 -23.68
CA SER A 117 -27.59 9.20 -23.52
C SER A 117 -26.64 8.50 -22.55
N GLY A 118 -25.56 9.15 -22.12
CA GLY A 118 -24.66 8.69 -21.06
C GLY A 118 -25.32 8.70 -19.66
N ALA A 119 -26.43 9.43 -19.48
CA ALA A 119 -27.24 9.42 -18.27
C ALA A 119 -26.47 9.71 -16.97
N HIS A 120 -25.50 10.63 -17.03
CA HIS A 120 -24.83 11.21 -15.88
C HIS A 120 -24.26 12.59 -16.24
N VAL A 121 -23.92 13.39 -15.23
CA VAL A 121 -23.05 14.57 -15.38
C VAL A 121 -21.68 14.19 -14.84
N HIS A 122 -20.69 14.13 -15.72
CA HIS A 122 -19.29 14.06 -15.29
C HIS A 122 -18.82 15.48 -14.96
N LEU A 123 -18.66 15.75 -13.66
CA LEU A 123 -18.24 17.03 -13.11
C LEU A 123 -16.78 16.96 -12.66
N GLN A 124 -15.96 17.87 -13.17
CA GLN A 124 -14.59 18.07 -12.70
C GLN A 124 -14.45 19.47 -12.11
N GLU A 125 -13.56 19.60 -11.12
CA GLU A 125 -13.23 20.87 -10.49
C GLU A 125 -11.72 21.07 -10.50
N GLY A 126 -11.27 22.15 -11.13
CA GLY A 126 -9.88 22.56 -11.12
C GLY A 126 -9.56 23.46 -9.93
N ASP A 127 -8.28 23.49 -9.54
CA ASP A 127 -7.73 24.47 -8.61
C ASP A 127 -7.54 25.86 -9.22
N ILE A 128 -7.76 25.97 -10.54
CA ILE A 128 -7.64 27.19 -11.34
C ILE A 128 -8.87 27.36 -12.25
N ILE A 129 -9.13 28.60 -12.67
CA ILE A 129 -10.13 28.91 -13.69
C ILE A 129 -9.72 28.28 -15.03
N LEU A 130 -10.69 27.66 -15.70
CA LEU A 130 -10.50 26.92 -16.94
C LEU A 130 -10.79 27.81 -18.16
N GLU A 131 -9.81 28.62 -18.56
CA GLU A 131 -9.99 29.70 -19.54
C GLU A 131 -9.99 29.28 -21.03
N HIS A 132 -9.96 27.98 -21.34
CA HIS A 132 -9.86 27.47 -22.71
C HIS A 132 -10.66 26.18 -22.90
N PRO A 133 -11.08 25.83 -24.14
CA PRO A 133 -11.67 24.54 -24.45
C PRO A 133 -10.74 23.35 -24.14
N GLY A 134 -11.34 22.18 -23.90
CA GLY A 134 -10.62 20.93 -23.65
C GLY A 134 -10.11 20.77 -22.22
N ASN A 135 -9.38 19.67 -21.99
CA ASN A 135 -8.70 19.40 -20.72
C ASN A 135 -7.41 20.24 -20.66
N PRO A 136 -7.27 21.20 -19.74
CA PRO A 136 -6.03 21.95 -19.65
C PRO A 136 -4.98 21.05 -19.00
N GLY A 137 -3.86 20.83 -19.69
CA GLY A 137 -2.84 19.85 -19.27
C GLY A 137 -2.17 20.14 -17.92
N ASN A 138 -2.41 21.31 -17.31
CA ASN A 138 -1.82 21.77 -16.06
C ASN A 138 -2.88 22.10 -14.99
N VAL A 139 -3.95 21.30 -14.89
CA VAL A 139 -4.95 21.44 -13.81
C VAL A 139 -4.68 20.42 -12.72
N HIS A 140 -4.68 20.88 -11.47
CA HIS A 140 -4.74 19.99 -10.32
C HIS A 140 -6.21 19.77 -9.96
N TRP A 141 -6.78 18.66 -10.45
CA TRP A 141 -8.17 18.30 -10.21
C TRP A 141 -8.41 18.03 -8.73
N LEU A 142 -9.34 18.78 -8.14
CA LEU A 142 -9.77 18.63 -6.76
C LEU A 142 -10.84 17.55 -6.67
N ASN A 143 -10.92 16.85 -5.54
CA ASN A 143 -12.01 15.91 -5.27
C ASN A 143 -13.31 16.67 -5.01
N PRO A 144 -14.34 16.61 -5.89
CA PRO A 144 -15.57 17.37 -5.69
C PRO A 144 -16.38 16.90 -4.47
N LEU A 145 -16.14 15.67 -3.98
CA LEU A 145 -16.80 15.08 -2.81
C LEU A 145 -16.09 15.40 -1.49
N ARG A 146 -15.02 16.22 -1.50
CA ARG A 146 -14.36 16.66 -0.28
C ARG A 146 -15.29 17.47 0.62
N ASN A 147 -14.98 17.51 1.90
CA ASN A 147 -15.70 18.34 2.87
C ASN A 147 -15.78 19.80 2.38
N ASP A 148 -16.95 20.40 2.56
CA ASP A 148 -17.27 21.79 2.22
C ASP A 148 -17.24 22.13 0.71
N ALA A 149 -17.31 21.13 -0.17
CA ALA A 149 -17.42 21.32 -1.62
C ALA A 149 -18.86 21.03 -2.11
N LEU A 150 -19.09 19.92 -2.83
CA LEU A 150 -20.41 19.54 -3.32
C LEU A 150 -21.37 19.22 -2.16
N THR A 151 -22.45 20.00 -2.01
CA THR A 151 -23.38 19.90 -0.88
C THR A 151 -24.85 19.86 -1.33
N PRO A 152 -25.73 19.12 -0.62
CA PRO A 152 -25.42 18.19 0.47
C PRO A 152 -24.76 16.91 -0.06
N TYR A 153 -23.64 16.50 0.54
CA TYR A 153 -23.03 15.19 0.34
C TYR A 153 -22.74 14.55 1.69
N ALA A 154 -23.14 13.30 1.83
CA ALA A 154 -22.89 12.45 2.97
C ALA A 154 -22.79 11.01 2.49
N ASP A 155 -21.69 10.36 2.86
CA ASP A 155 -21.53 8.92 2.81
C ASP A 155 -21.38 8.39 4.25
N TYR A 156 -22.06 7.30 4.54
CA TYR A 156 -21.98 6.57 5.82
C TYR A 156 -21.65 5.09 5.62
N THR A 157 -21.49 4.67 4.37
CA THR A 157 -21.12 3.32 4.00
C THR A 157 -19.63 3.13 4.23
N ASN A 158 -19.25 1.94 4.71
CA ASN A 158 -17.84 1.63 4.83
C ASN A 158 -17.37 1.02 3.51
N PRO A 159 -16.12 1.29 3.11
CA PRO A 159 -15.53 0.58 1.99
C PRO A 159 -15.39 -0.91 2.33
N HIS A 160 -15.03 -1.71 1.33
CA HIS A 160 -14.67 -3.11 1.51
C HIS A 160 -13.23 -3.37 1.08
N ILE A 161 -12.63 -4.42 1.65
CA ILE A 161 -11.32 -4.94 1.26
C ILE A 161 -11.48 -6.44 1.04
N ASP A 162 -11.32 -6.90 -0.19
CA ASP A 162 -11.60 -8.28 -0.61
C ASP A 162 -10.40 -9.22 -0.47
N SER A 163 -9.19 -8.70 -0.66
CA SER A 163 -7.98 -9.48 -0.49
C SER A 163 -6.74 -8.62 -0.30
N ILE A 164 -5.71 -9.24 0.28
CA ILE A 164 -4.36 -8.70 0.40
C ILE A 164 -3.44 -9.72 -0.27
N LYS A 165 -2.62 -9.27 -1.19
CA LYS A 165 -1.64 -10.09 -1.92
C LYS A 165 -0.27 -9.44 -1.88
N PHE A 166 0.76 -10.27 -2.01
CA PHE A 166 2.14 -9.84 -2.00
C PHE A 166 2.78 -10.14 -3.35
N TYR A 167 3.61 -9.23 -3.84
CA TYR A 167 4.32 -9.37 -5.11
C TYR A 167 5.78 -9.01 -4.93
N ARG A 168 6.65 -9.58 -5.77
CA ARG A 168 8.02 -9.10 -5.88
C ARG A 168 8.00 -7.67 -6.39
N GLN A 169 8.70 -6.77 -5.70
CA GLN A 169 8.76 -5.36 -6.11
C GLN A 169 9.15 -5.20 -7.58
N GLY A 170 8.37 -4.40 -8.31
CA GLY A 170 8.64 -4.09 -9.72
C GLY A 170 8.37 -5.24 -10.71
N GLY A 171 7.73 -6.33 -10.28
CA GLY A 171 7.36 -7.45 -11.13
C GLY A 171 5.95 -7.98 -10.89
N SER A 172 5.54 -8.97 -11.67
CA SER A 172 4.24 -9.65 -11.55
C SER A 172 4.29 -10.95 -10.73
N ALA A 173 5.47 -11.33 -10.23
CA ALA A 173 5.67 -12.55 -9.46
C ALA A 173 4.98 -12.43 -8.10
N GLN A 174 3.86 -13.12 -7.93
CA GLN A 174 3.15 -13.20 -6.66
C GLN A 174 3.99 -13.99 -5.63
N LEU A 175 4.07 -13.48 -4.42
CA LEU A 175 4.72 -14.12 -3.28
C LEU A 175 3.68 -14.75 -2.37
N ASN A 176 4.05 -15.87 -1.73
CA ASN A 176 3.22 -16.51 -0.72
C ASN A 176 3.38 -15.76 0.61
N ALA A 177 2.26 -15.48 1.28
CA ALA A 177 2.28 -14.82 2.57
C ALA A 177 3.12 -15.59 3.60
N ASP A 178 3.23 -16.91 3.48
CA ASP A 178 3.98 -17.78 4.40
C ASP A 178 5.50 -17.78 4.19
N SER A 179 6.03 -17.03 3.22
CA SER A 179 7.48 -16.96 2.96
C SER A 179 7.87 -15.68 2.20
N LEU A 180 7.57 -14.53 2.80
CA LEU A 180 7.98 -13.23 2.27
C LEU A 180 9.48 -12.98 2.52
N ASN A 181 10.16 -12.39 1.55
CA ASN A 181 11.57 -12.02 1.66
C ASN A 181 11.89 -10.82 0.77
N GLY A 182 12.92 -10.06 1.13
CA GLY A 182 13.43 -8.89 0.39
C GLY A 182 12.39 -7.78 0.18
N LYS A 183 12.40 -7.19 -1.02
CA LYS A 183 11.49 -6.10 -1.41
C LYS A 183 10.16 -6.65 -1.89
N VAL A 184 9.08 -6.20 -1.25
CA VAL A 184 7.72 -6.70 -1.43
C VAL A 184 6.77 -5.54 -1.75
N ASP A 185 6.01 -5.70 -2.83
CA ASP A 185 4.82 -4.90 -3.10
C ASP A 185 3.60 -5.52 -2.44
N ILE A 186 2.75 -4.67 -1.86
CA ILE A 186 1.49 -5.11 -1.24
C ILE A 186 0.35 -4.60 -2.10
N VAL A 187 -0.48 -5.53 -2.58
CA VAL A 187 -1.66 -5.24 -3.38
C VAL A 187 -2.91 -5.52 -2.57
N ALA A 188 -3.75 -4.50 -2.40
CA ALA A 188 -5.05 -4.63 -1.78
C ALA A 188 -6.16 -4.55 -2.83
N VAL A 189 -7.09 -5.50 -2.83
CA VAL A 189 -8.33 -5.36 -3.61
C VAL A 189 -9.36 -4.71 -2.71
N ALA A 190 -9.84 -3.54 -3.09
CA ALA A 190 -10.75 -2.74 -2.30
C ALA A 190 -11.66 -1.91 -3.20
N GLY A 191 -12.78 -1.45 -2.65
CA GLY A 191 -13.71 -0.58 -3.34
C GLY A 191 -14.68 0.03 -2.35
N ASP A 192 -15.46 0.98 -2.84
CA ASP A 192 -16.62 1.48 -2.13
C ASP A 192 -17.92 1.11 -2.84
N MET A 193 -19.00 1.09 -2.10
CA MET A 193 -20.33 0.98 -2.67
C MET A 193 -20.76 2.38 -3.12
N ARG A 194 -21.40 2.49 -4.28
CA ARG A 194 -21.91 3.79 -4.75
C ARG A 194 -22.81 4.42 -3.69
N THR A 195 -22.56 5.69 -3.35
CA THR A 195 -23.39 6.43 -2.42
C THR A 195 -24.79 6.65 -2.96
N ASP A 196 -25.78 6.14 -2.25
CA ASP A 196 -27.13 6.66 -2.26
C ASP A 196 -27.71 6.67 -0.84
N SER A 197 -28.78 7.44 -0.64
CA SER A 197 -29.50 7.50 0.64
C SER A 197 -30.40 6.27 0.88
N THR A 198 -30.25 5.18 0.11
CA THR A 198 -31.27 4.11 -0.02
C THR A 198 -30.74 2.68 0.11
N ASP A 199 -29.55 2.46 0.68
CA ASP A 199 -28.99 1.13 0.94
C ASP A 199 -28.94 0.23 -0.33
N HIS A 200 -27.83 0.38 -1.06
CA HIS A 200 -27.25 -0.53 -2.08
C HIS A 200 -27.75 -0.41 -3.52
N SER A 201 -26.78 -0.50 -4.46
CA SER A 201 -26.95 -1.27 -5.69
C SER A 201 -25.86 -2.35 -5.78
N ALA A 202 -26.27 -3.61 -5.78
CA ALA A 202 -25.40 -4.75 -6.07
C ALA A 202 -25.03 -4.70 -7.56
N GLY A 203 -23.76 -4.41 -7.87
CA GLY A 203 -23.21 -4.57 -9.22
C GLY A 203 -22.06 -3.64 -9.61
N HIS A 204 -21.89 -2.50 -8.91
CA HIS A 204 -20.89 -1.51 -9.28
C HIS A 204 -20.24 -0.87 -8.05
N ASN A 205 -18.91 -1.01 -7.97
CA ASN A 205 -18.08 -0.35 -6.96
C ASN A 205 -17.52 0.97 -7.51
N VAL A 206 -17.22 1.91 -6.63
CA VAL A 206 -16.38 3.07 -6.93
C VAL A 206 -15.03 2.93 -6.23
N SER A 207 -14.05 3.74 -6.64
CA SER A 207 -12.75 3.74 -5.95
C SER A 207 -12.88 4.24 -4.50
N VAL A 208 -12.04 3.70 -3.61
CA VAL A 208 -11.92 4.19 -2.24
C VAL A 208 -11.20 5.53 -2.25
N TYR A 209 -11.52 6.42 -1.32
CA TYR A 209 -10.87 7.75 -1.24
C TYR A 209 -9.39 7.67 -0.90
N ARG A 210 -9.03 6.83 0.08
CA ARG A 210 -7.63 6.62 0.48
C ARG A 210 -7.40 5.22 1.01
N ILE A 211 -6.20 4.70 0.81
CA ILE A 211 -5.82 3.36 1.24
C ILE A 211 -4.35 3.32 1.65
N GLY A 212 -4.08 2.56 2.71
CA GLY A 212 -2.75 2.42 3.26
C GLY A 212 -2.59 1.13 4.05
N TYR A 213 -1.40 0.94 4.61
CA TYR A 213 -1.09 -0.24 5.40
C TYR A 213 -0.19 0.05 6.60
N LEU A 214 -0.21 -0.86 7.56
CA LEU A 214 0.77 -0.92 8.65
C LEU A 214 1.14 -2.38 8.90
N VAL A 215 2.24 -2.59 9.63
CA VAL A 215 2.67 -3.94 10.03
C VAL A 215 2.83 -3.98 11.54
N LYS A 216 2.28 -5.02 12.16
CA LYS A 216 2.47 -5.33 13.58
C LYS A 216 3.19 -6.67 13.76
N ASN A 217 3.89 -6.82 14.87
CA ASN A 217 4.32 -8.14 15.34
C ASN A 217 3.13 -8.90 15.96
N MET A 218 3.36 -10.16 16.35
CA MET A 218 2.30 -10.99 16.96
C MET A 218 1.86 -10.52 18.35
N GLN A 219 2.65 -9.68 19.02
CA GLN A 219 2.33 -9.00 20.29
C GLN A 219 1.59 -7.65 20.06
N ASP A 220 1.08 -7.40 18.85
CA ASP A 220 0.31 -6.21 18.46
C ASP A 220 1.04 -4.87 18.51
N SER A 221 2.37 -4.89 18.65
CA SER A 221 3.23 -3.70 18.54
C SER A 221 3.42 -3.31 17.07
N ILE A 222 3.32 -2.02 16.76
CA ILE A 222 3.52 -1.50 15.40
C ILE A 222 5.02 -1.51 15.08
N VAL A 223 5.41 -2.30 14.07
CA VAL A 223 6.80 -2.41 13.58
C VAL A 223 7.02 -1.69 12.25
N LYS A 224 5.95 -1.48 11.47
CA LYS A 224 5.92 -0.52 10.37
C LYS A 224 4.76 0.44 10.62
N PRO A 225 5.05 1.74 10.86
CA PRO A 225 4.02 2.76 11.02
C PRO A 225 3.08 2.82 9.83
N TYR A 226 1.89 3.39 10.05
CA TYR A 226 0.89 3.52 9.02
C TYR A 226 1.40 4.34 7.83
N TRP A 227 1.34 3.73 6.66
CA TRP A 227 1.77 4.24 5.37
C TRP A 227 0.55 4.41 4.48
N GLU A 228 0.18 5.64 4.18
CA GLU A 228 -0.95 6.01 3.34
C GLU A 228 -0.50 7.05 2.34
N LYS A 229 -0.23 6.60 1.12
CA LYS A 229 0.26 7.45 0.03
C LYS A 229 -0.61 7.36 -1.22
N VAL A 230 -1.63 6.53 -1.22
CA VAL A 230 -2.70 6.54 -2.21
C VAL A 230 -3.89 7.24 -1.57
N LYS A 231 -4.05 8.53 -1.88
CA LYS A 231 -5.09 9.40 -1.35
C LYS A 231 -5.57 10.35 -2.45
N PHE A 232 -6.84 10.25 -2.82
CA PHE A 232 -7.42 11.02 -3.91
C PHE A 232 -8.00 12.35 -3.41
N ASP A 233 -7.15 13.20 -2.82
CA ASP A 233 -7.42 14.64 -2.75
C ASP A 233 -7.32 15.28 -4.15
N SER A 234 -6.48 14.67 -4.98
CA SER A 234 -6.29 14.94 -6.41
C SER A 234 -5.90 13.66 -7.14
N ILE A 235 -5.72 13.75 -8.47
CA ILE A 235 -5.18 12.63 -9.27
C ILE A 235 -3.68 12.80 -9.54
N PRO A 236 -2.88 11.72 -9.48
CA PRO A 236 -1.50 11.77 -9.94
C PRO A 236 -1.45 11.78 -11.48
N SER A 237 -0.28 12.05 -12.05
CA SER A 237 -0.07 11.93 -13.50
C SER A 237 -0.45 10.52 -13.99
N ASN A 238 -1.16 10.45 -15.13
CA ASN A 238 -1.51 9.18 -15.80
C ASN A 238 -0.27 8.32 -16.14
N SER A 239 0.93 8.91 -16.20
CA SER A 239 2.18 8.14 -16.34
C SER A 239 2.48 7.19 -15.17
N TYR A 240 1.84 7.41 -14.00
CA TYR A 240 1.99 6.59 -12.80
C TYR A 240 0.77 5.71 -12.54
N PHE A 241 -0.09 5.53 -13.54
CA PHE A 241 -1.29 4.71 -13.45
C PHE A 241 -1.02 3.28 -12.93
N SER A 242 0.00 2.63 -13.49
CA SER A 242 0.41 1.28 -13.08
C SER A 242 1.12 1.21 -11.72
N LEU A 243 1.42 2.36 -11.08
CA LEU A 243 1.93 2.41 -9.72
C LEU A 243 0.81 2.57 -8.68
N VAL A 244 -0.39 2.99 -9.09
CA VAL A 244 -1.58 2.96 -8.23
C VAL A 244 -2.28 1.64 -8.40
N TYR A 245 -2.57 1.26 -9.65
CA TYR A 245 -3.41 0.12 -9.96
C TYR A 245 -2.61 -1.06 -10.51
N ALA A 246 -2.75 -2.20 -9.85
CA ALA A 246 -2.20 -3.47 -10.29
C ALA A 246 -2.97 -4.07 -11.47
N GLU A 247 -2.30 -4.95 -12.21
CA GLU A 247 -2.86 -5.69 -13.33
C GLU A 247 -4.16 -6.41 -12.94
N GLY A 248 -5.15 -6.39 -13.84
CA GLY A 248 -6.48 -6.95 -13.61
C GLY A 248 -7.41 -6.05 -12.81
N SER A 249 -7.07 -4.76 -12.65
CA SER A 249 -8.03 -3.73 -12.23
C SER A 249 -9.03 -3.43 -13.36
N SER A 250 -10.23 -2.98 -12.99
CA SER A 250 -11.30 -2.58 -13.90
C SER A 250 -12.15 -1.46 -13.28
N GLU A 251 -13.15 -0.97 -14.01
CA GLU A 251 -14.10 0.06 -13.54
C GLU A 251 -15.00 -0.41 -12.37
N THR A 252 -14.90 -1.67 -11.94
CA THR A 252 -15.66 -2.21 -10.80
C THR A 252 -14.81 -2.99 -9.81
N HIS A 253 -13.52 -3.21 -10.12
CA HIS A 253 -12.62 -4.00 -9.30
C HIS A 253 -11.26 -3.32 -9.24
N PHE A 254 -10.95 -2.70 -8.10
CA PHE A 254 -9.74 -1.90 -7.95
C PHE A 254 -8.68 -2.64 -7.15
N ARG A 255 -7.48 -2.74 -7.71
CA ARG A 255 -6.34 -3.42 -7.08
C ARG A 255 -5.25 -2.39 -6.81
N TYR A 256 -5.06 -1.98 -5.58
CA TYR A 256 -4.15 -0.90 -5.21
C TYR A 256 -2.78 -1.43 -4.81
N TYR A 257 -1.71 -0.92 -5.41
CA TYR A 257 -0.37 -1.01 -4.83
C TYR A 257 -0.25 -0.03 -3.67
N VAL A 258 -0.52 -0.51 -2.44
CA VAL A 258 -0.53 0.33 -1.23
C VAL A 258 0.87 0.71 -0.76
N THR A 259 1.91 0.09 -1.31
CA THR A 259 3.32 0.37 -1.02
C THR A 259 3.84 1.64 -1.67
N ASN A 260 3.29 2.03 -2.82
CA ASN A 260 3.81 3.12 -3.65
C ASN A 260 3.48 4.52 -3.10
N ASP A 261 4.32 5.51 -3.46
CA ASP A 261 4.13 6.93 -3.14
C ASP A 261 3.91 7.75 -4.41
N VAL A 262 2.77 7.55 -5.07
CA VAL A 262 2.52 8.11 -6.40
C VAL A 262 2.42 9.63 -6.44
N PHE A 263 2.26 10.28 -5.29
CA PHE A 263 2.26 11.75 -5.15
C PHE A 263 3.63 12.33 -4.78
N ASN A 264 4.65 11.50 -4.57
CA ASN A 264 5.99 11.99 -4.23
C ASN A 264 6.53 12.95 -5.31
N PRO A 265 7.04 14.15 -4.97
CA PRO A 265 7.56 15.07 -5.99
C PRO A 265 8.79 14.52 -6.71
N ASN A 266 9.54 13.59 -6.10
CA ASN A 266 10.66 12.92 -6.74
C ASN A 266 10.17 11.64 -7.46
N PRO A 267 10.26 11.55 -8.81
CA PRO A 267 9.86 10.36 -9.55
C PRO A 267 10.54 9.06 -9.11
N GLY A 268 11.81 9.15 -8.65
CA GLY A 268 12.57 7.99 -8.17
C GLY A 268 12.08 7.42 -6.83
N LEU A 269 11.19 8.13 -6.13
CA LEU A 269 10.62 7.71 -4.85
C LEU A 269 9.13 7.34 -4.96
N LYS A 270 8.58 7.22 -6.17
CA LYS A 270 7.17 6.84 -6.36
C LYS A 270 6.93 5.33 -6.35
N ASN A 271 7.87 4.56 -6.92
CA ASN A 271 7.82 3.10 -6.97
C ASN A 271 8.53 2.53 -5.73
N MET A 272 7.78 2.42 -4.63
CA MET A 272 8.26 2.05 -3.31
C MET A 272 7.91 0.59 -2.99
N TYR A 273 8.20 0.15 -1.77
CA TYR A 273 8.03 -1.24 -1.36
C TYR A 273 8.10 -1.36 0.17
N TRP A 274 7.66 -2.49 0.69
CA TRP A 274 8.09 -2.95 2.00
C TRP A 274 9.36 -3.78 1.86
N ASN A 275 10.47 -3.31 2.42
CA ASN A 275 11.67 -4.13 2.54
C ASN A 275 11.58 -5.00 3.79
N THR A 276 11.23 -6.27 3.65
CA THR A 276 11.22 -7.20 4.78
C THR A 276 12.62 -7.49 5.30
N LYS A 277 13.67 -7.21 4.51
CA LYS A 277 15.08 -7.37 4.88
C LYS A 277 15.72 -6.07 5.39
N GLN A 278 14.93 -5.05 5.74
CA GLN A 278 15.46 -3.75 6.16
C GLN A 278 16.38 -3.85 7.38
N LYS A 279 17.49 -3.12 7.38
CA LYS A 279 18.39 -2.96 8.53
C LYS A 279 17.84 -1.99 9.58
N ILE A 280 17.99 -2.31 10.87
CA ILE A 280 17.56 -1.44 11.99
C ILE A 280 18.22 -0.07 11.87
N GLY A 281 17.41 0.99 11.98
CA GLY A 281 17.90 2.39 11.96
C GLY A 281 18.22 2.93 10.57
N GLU A 282 18.19 2.11 9.53
CA GLU A 282 18.52 2.51 8.16
C GLU A 282 17.28 2.75 7.29
N PRO A 283 17.40 3.52 6.18
CA PRO A 283 16.32 3.65 5.20
C PRO A 283 15.87 2.32 4.60
N ASP A 284 14.64 2.25 4.06
CA ASP A 284 14.07 1.03 3.45
C ASP A 284 14.92 0.47 2.28
N SER A 285 15.87 1.25 1.74
CA SER A 285 16.79 0.82 0.68
C SER A 285 17.98 -0.03 1.15
N ILE A 286 18.24 -0.11 2.45
CA ILE A 286 19.41 -0.81 3.02
C ILE A 286 18.97 -2.12 3.66
N ASP A 287 19.57 -3.22 3.18
CA ASP A 287 19.31 -4.56 3.68
C ASP A 287 20.18 -4.86 4.91
N ALA A 288 19.65 -5.65 5.82
CA ALA A 288 20.37 -6.32 6.88
C ALA A 288 21.13 -7.53 6.32
N ASP A 289 22.33 -7.78 6.85
CA ASP A 289 23.15 -8.94 6.51
C ASP A 289 22.84 -10.15 7.41
N SER A 290 22.19 -9.94 8.56
CA SER A 290 21.80 -11.00 9.49
C SER A 290 20.52 -10.67 10.27
N ILE A 291 19.94 -11.70 10.90
CA ILE A 291 18.68 -11.58 11.66
C ILE A 291 18.82 -10.63 12.87
N GLU A 292 20.01 -10.52 13.47
CA GLU A 292 20.26 -9.69 14.66
C GLU A 292 20.22 -8.19 14.38
N GLU A 293 20.48 -7.79 13.13
CA GLU A 293 20.40 -6.38 12.69
C GLU A 293 19.16 -6.10 11.82
N ALA A 294 18.29 -7.10 11.63
CA ALA A 294 17.08 -6.96 10.86
C ALA A 294 16.01 -6.20 11.64
N LYS A 295 15.41 -5.19 11.01
CA LYS A 295 14.25 -4.47 11.54
C LYS A 295 13.01 -5.34 11.58
N TYR A 296 12.92 -6.27 10.63
CA TYR A 296 11.90 -7.31 10.59
C TYR A 296 12.63 -8.67 10.63
N PRO A 297 13.03 -9.16 11.81
CA PRO A 297 13.55 -10.52 11.96
C PRO A 297 12.58 -11.56 11.40
N ASP A 298 13.11 -12.72 11.00
CA ASP A 298 12.30 -13.81 10.48
C ASP A 298 11.23 -14.24 11.51
N GLY A 299 10.01 -14.50 11.04
CA GLY A 299 8.86 -14.64 11.93
C GLY A 299 7.53 -14.22 11.32
N GLU A 300 6.46 -14.46 12.08
CA GLU A 300 5.09 -14.09 11.69
C GLU A 300 4.76 -12.64 12.07
N TYR A 301 4.08 -11.93 11.17
CA TYR A 301 3.64 -10.55 11.30
C TYR A 301 2.20 -10.38 10.85
N LYS A 302 1.51 -9.39 11.41
CA LYS A 302 0.18 -8.97 10.95
C LYS A 302 0.34 -7.79 9.98
N VAL A 303 0.04 -8.03 8.71
CA VAL A 303 -0.06 -6.97 7.69
C VAL A 303 -1.50 -6.48 7.65
N ILE A 304 -1.69 -5.20 7.88
CA ILE A 304 -3.01 -4.60 8.09
C ILE A 304 -3.23 -3.52 7.04
N ILE A 305 -4.23 -3.71 6.18
CA ILE A 305 -4.69 -2.71 5.22
C ILE A 305 -5.85 -1.93 5.84
N LYS A 306 -5.84 -0.61 5.64
CA LYS A 306 -6.97 0.26 5.94
C LYS A 306 -7.39 0.98 4.66
N ALA A 307 -8.66 0.90 4.33
CA ALA A 307 -9.28 1.62 3.23
C ALA A 307 -10.35 2.56 3.82
N PHE A 308 -10.45 3.75 3.26
CA PHE A 308 -11.34 4.79 3.73
C PHE A 308 -12.16 5.33 2.59
N ASP A 309 -13.39 5.63 2.95
CA ASP A 309 -14.30 6.40 2.14
C ASP A 309 -14.18 7.89 2.47
N ILE A 310 -14.69 8.74 1.58
CA ILE A 310 -14.84 10.18 1.79
C ILE A 310 -16.13 10.46 2.57
N ALA A 311 -16.01 10.47 3.90
CA ALA A 311 -17.13 10.70 4.81
C ALA A 311 -17.39 12.18 5.11
N TYR A 312 -18.65 12.55 5.33
CA TYR A 312 -19.05 13.82 5.93
C TYR A 312 -19.28 13.65 7.46
N GLY A 313 -18.50 14.35 8.29
CA GLY A 313 -18.71 14.43 9.75
C GLY A 313 -17.69 13.70 10.65
N ILE A 314 -18.12 13.28 11.85
CA ILE A 314 -17.26 12.90 13.01
C ILE A 314 -16.82 11.42 12.98
N LYS A 315 -17.41 10.58 12.13
CA LYS A 315 -17.11 9.15 12.06
C LYS A 315 -16.25 8.85 10.83
N GLU A 316 -15.10 8.23 11.06
CA GLU A 316 -14.24 7.74 9.99
C GLU A 316 -14.88 6.51 9.33
N ASN A 317 -15.36 6.65 8.09
CA ASN A 317 -15.83 5.52 7.27
C ASN A 317 -14.60 4.75 6.78
N CYS A 318 -14.36 3.60 7.40
CA CYS A 318 -13.13 2.85 7.24
C CYS A 318 -13.38 1.36 7.35
N LYS A 319 -12.64 0.60 6.54
CA LYS A 319 -12.51 -0.84 6.71
C LYS A 319 -11.06 -1.22 6.94
N THR A 320 -10.86 -2.17 7.84
CA THR A 320 -9.57 -2.79 8.07
C THR A 320 -9.63 -4.27 7.67
N ARG A 321 -8.58 -4.77 7.04
CA ARG A 321 -8.35 -6.21 6.82
C ARG A 321 -6.94 -6.57 7.23
N THR A 322 -6.81 -7.71 7.88
CA THR A 322 -5.53 -8.25 8.35
C THR A 322 -5.24 -9.55 7.63
N ILE A 323 -3.98 -9.74 7.24
CA ILE A 323 -3.43 -11.04 6.84
C ILE A 323 -2.16 -11.28 7.66
N ASN A 324 -1.97 -12.52 8.12
CA ASN A 324 -0.70 -12.92 8.70
C ASN A 324 0.29 -13.20 7.56
N ALA A 325 1.53 -12.75 7.72
CA ALA A 325 2.61 -12.99 6.78
C ALA A 325 3.87 -13.43 7.54
N ASN A 326 4.53 -14.46 7.05
CA ASN A 326 5.78 -14.98 7.59
C ASN A 326 6.96 -14.46 6.76
N ILE A 327 7.92 -13.86 7.43
CA ILE A 327 9.16 -13.34 6.83
C ILE A 327 10.25 -14.39 6.98
N ALA A 328 10.97 -14.66 5.88
CA ALA A 328 12.02 -15.68 5.77
C ALA A 328 13.19 -15.16 4.91
N ASN A 329 14.02 -14.27 5.47
CA ASN A 329 15.13 -13.62 4.80
C ASN A 329 16.49 -14.27 5.08
N PHE A 330 16.66 -14.87 6.26
CA PHE A 330 17.94 -15.29 6.79
C PHE A 330 17.92 -16.78 7.04
N ARG A 331 18.78 -17.53 6.34
CA ARG A 331 18.96 -18.95 6.66
C ARG A 331 19.63 -19.09 8.03
N PRO A 332 19.23 -20.11 8.83
CA PRO A 332 19.90 -20.37 10.09
C PRO A 332 21.36 -20.76 9.85
N LYS A 333 22.22 -20.34 10.77
CA LYS A 333 23.65 -20.67 10.82
C LYS A 333 24.07 -20.99 12.24
N VAL A 334 25.14 -21.77 12.40
CA VAL A 334 25.80 -21.95 13.70
C VAL A 334 26.54 -20.67 14.07
N LYS A 335 26.24 -20.09 15.24
CA LYS A 335 26.93 -18.91 15.79
C LYS A 335 28.10 -19.29 16.68
N TYR A 336 27.90 -20.30 17.52
CA TYR A 336 28.83 -20.67 18.58
C TYR A 336 28.79 -22.17 18.80
N THR A 337 29.95 -22.74 19.13
CA THR A 337 30.08 -24.11 19.61
C THR A 337 30.97 -24.11 20.85
N ASP A 338 30.65 -24.98 21.81
CA ASP A 338 31.53 -25.32 22.93
C ASP A 338 31.61 -26.85 23.02
N PRO A 339 32.74 -27.50 22.70
CA PRO A 339 34.03 -26.89 22.36
C PRO A 339 34.00 -26.00 21.11
N TYR A 340 34.80 -24.93 21.12
CA TYR A 340 34.97 -24.08 19.93
C TYR A 340 35.76 -24.83 18.85
N ASN A 341 35.56 -24.44 17.59
CA ASN A 341 36.23 -25.09 16.47
C ASN A 341 37.77 -24.99 16.58
N GLY A 342 38.44 -26.14 16.59
CA GLY A 342 39.88 -26.27 16.78
C GLY A 342 40.34 -26.26 18.25
N GLN A 343 39.43 -26.35 19.22
CA GLN A 343 39.78 -26.40 20.64
C GLN A 343 40.58 -27.67 20.97
N ASN A 344 41.66 -27.50 21.74
CA ASN A 344 42.50 -28.60 22.24
C ASN A 344 42.27 -28.82 23.75
N ASN A 345 42.75 -29.95 24.26
CA ASN A 345 42.68 -30.32 25.67
C ASN A 345 41.25 -30.27 26.23
N VAL A 346 40.28 -30.76 25.46
CA VAL A 346 38.89 -30.86 25.89
C VAL A 346 38.72 -32.01 26.90
N ASP A 347 38.00 -31.75 28.00
CA ASP A 347 37.69 -32.77 29.01
C ASP A 347 36.91 -33.95 28.39
N LEU A 348 37.19 -35.18 28.83
CA LEU A 348 36.57 -36.37 28.25
C LEU A 348 35.05 -36.44 28.47
N ASN A 349 34.55 -35.82 29.54
CA ASN A 349 33.12 -35.72 29.86
C ASN A 349 32.49 -34.41 29.39
N LYS A 350 33.19 -33.63 28.56
CA LYS A 350 32.68 -32.34 28.09
C LYS A 350 31.41 -32.55 27.28
N LYS A 351 30.35 -31.83 27.64
CA LYS A 351 29.15 -31.72 26.81
C LYS A 351 29.42 -30.80 25.63
N VAL A 352 28.90 -31.15 24.46
CA VAL A 352 29.02 -30.31 23.27
C VAL A 352 27.78 -29.46 23.11
N HIS A 353 27.93 -28.15 23.08
CA HIS A 353 26.88 -27.16 22.84
C HIS A 353 27.01 -26.57 21.44
N ILE A 354 25.88 -26.43 20.75
CA ILE A 354 25.80 -25.84 19.41
C ILE A 354 24.66 -24.82 19.40
N THR A 355 25.00 -23.54 19.25
CA THR A 355 24.04 -22.42 19.25
C THR A 355 23.83 -21.88 17.84
N PHE A 356 22.56 -21.68 17.45
CA PHE A 356 22.15 -21.19 16.14
C PHE A 356 21.84 -19.69 16.12
N SER A 357 21.70 -19.10 14.91
CA SER A 357 21.38 -17.68 14.71
C SER A 357 19.96 -17.29 15.09
N GLU A 358 19.07 -18.26 15.16
CA GLU A 358 17.64 -18.08 15.31
C GLU A 358 17.01 -19.36 15.85
N ASP A 359 15.73 -19.27 16.19
CA ASP A 359 14.96 -20.39 16.70
C ASP A 359 14.82 -21.48 15.63
N MET A 360 15.04 -22.72 16.03
CA MET A 360 15.10 -23.87 15.15
C MET A 360 13.86 -24.75 15.25
N ASN A 361 13.52 -25.44 14.16
CA ASN A 361 12.47 -26.45 14.17
C ASN A 361 12.97 -27.73 14.85
N LYS A 362 12.42 -27.99 16.04
CA LYS A 362 12.81 -29.12 16.91
C LYS A 362 12.21 -30.48 16.53
N ARG A 363 11.54 -30.61 15.39
CA ARG A 363 10.88 -31.87 14.96
C ARG A 363 11.80 -32.84 14.23
N VAL A 364 12.96 -32.39 13.77
CA VAL A 364 13.94 -33.23 13.07
C VAL A 364 14.60 -34.20 14.04
N ASP A 365 14.86 -35.42 13.59
CA ASP A 365 15.69 -36.37 14.33
C ASP A 365 17.15 -35.93 14.28
N LEU A 366 17.69 -35.50 15.42
CA LEU A 366 19.05 -34.98 15.53
C LEU A 366 20.12 -36.01 15.13
N ASN A 367 19.88 -37.31 15.35
CA ASN A 367 20.82 -38.37 14.98
C ASN A 367 20.91 -38.56 13.45
N SER A 368 19.88 -38.14 12.72
CA SER A 368 19.88 -38.15 11.26
C SER A 368 20.52 -36.90 10.65
N ALA A 369 20.54 -35.79 11.41
CA ALA A 369 20.97 -34.49 10.94
C ALA A 369 22.40 -34.11 11.37
N ILE A 370 22.91 -34.73 12.43
CA ILE A 370 24.22 -34.44 13.03
C ILE A 370 25.04 -35.73 13.11
N SER A 371 26.31 -35.67 12.69
CA SER A 371 27.24 -36.79 12.77
C SER A 371 28.52 -36.41 13.49
N ILE A 372 29.13 -37.37 14.18
CA ILE A 372 30.40 -37.25 14.89
C ILE A 372 31.39 -38.29 14.33
N SER A 373 32.63 -37.87 14.05
CA SER A 373 33.70 -38.74 13.56
C SER A 373 35.01 -38.51 14.37
N PRO A 374 35.63 -39.54 14.96
CA PRO A 374 35.16 -40.93 15.01
C PRO A 374 33.82 -41.05 15.76
N GLY A 375 33.07 -42.12 15.48
CA GLY A 375 31.73 -42.30 16.04
C GLY A 375 31.73 -42.36 17.56
N VAL A 376 30.80 -41.65 18.19
CA VAL A 376 30.60 -41.61 19.65
C VAL A 376 29.14 -41.85 19.95
N SER A 377 28.86 -42.77 20.87
CA SER A 377 27.51 -42.96 21.41
C SER A 377 27.17 -41.83 22.41
N GLY A 378 25.90 -41.43 22.45
CA GLY A 378 25.45 -40.35 23.32
C GLY A 378 24.04 -39.91 22.96
N ASN A 379 23.60 -38.81 23.57
CA ASN A 379 22.27 -38.24 23.33
C ASN A 379 22.39 -36.79 22.86
N PHE A 380 21.69 -36.46 21.77
CA PHE A 380 21.46 -35.09 21.34
C PHE A 380 20.10 -34.61 21.86
N GLU A 381 20.06 -33.40 22.42
CA GLU A 381 18.81 -32.78 22.87
C GLU A 381 18.79 -31.28 22.61
N TRP A 382 17.59 -30.74 22.40
CA TRP A 382 17.37 -29.29 22.40
C TRP A 382 17.26 -28.83 23.85
N ILE A 383 18.16 -27.96 24.29
CA ILE A 383 18.14 -27.41 25.64
C ILE A 383 17.41 -26.06 25.72
N ASN A 384 17.21 -25.40 24.57
CA ASN A 384 16.34 -24.24 24.38
C ASN A 384 15.89 -24.15 22.90
N ASP A 385 15.36 -23.01 22.45
CA ASP A 385 14.82 -22.87 21.09
C ASP A 385 15.87 -22.77 19.98
N ASN A 386 17.13 -22.47 20.32
CA ASN A 386 18.21 -22.28 19.35
C ASN A 386 19.53 -22.96 19.75
N GLU A 387 19.50 -23.95 20.64
CA GLU A 387 20.70 -24.64 21.12
C GLU A 387 20.49 -26.14 21.30
N ILE A 388 21.46 -26.91 20.78
CA ILE A 388 21.57 -28.35 20.95
C ILE A 388 22.70 -28.65 21.91
N GLU A 389 22.46 -29.60 22.82
CA GLU A 389 23.47 -30.24 23.65
C GLU A 389 23.68 -31.70 23.18
N PHE A 390 24.94 -32.15 23.13
CA PHE A 390 25.29 -33.55 23.04
C PHE A 390 26.02 -34.00 24.30
N THR A 391 25.48 -35.03 24.96
CA THR A 391 26.12 -35.69 26.10
C THR A 391 26.71 -37.03 25.63
N PRO A 392 28.05 -37.21 25.64
CA PRO A 392 28.70 -38.47 25.28
C PRO A 392 28.46 -39.53 26.37
N GLU A 393 28.13 -40.76 25.95
CA GLU A 393 28.04 -41.93 26.84
C GLU A 393 28.42 -43.20 26.06
N PRO A 394 29.61 -43.80 26.30
CA PRO A 394 30.62 -43.42 27.30
C PRO A 394 31.33 -42.10 26.96
N ALA A 395 32.14 -41.59 27.89
CA ALA A 395 33.00 -40.42 27.71
C ALA A 395 33.87 -40.50 26.44
N PHE A 396 34.31 -39.35 25.94
CA PHE A 396 35.21 -39.28 24.79
C PHE A 396 36.54 -40.00 25.06
N VAL A 397 37.16 -40.51 24.01
CA VAL A 397 38.49 -41.12 24.04
C VAL A 397 39.53 -40.02 24.13
N GLU A 398 40.55 -40.20 24.97
CA GLU A 398 41.67 -39.26 25.12
C GLU A 398 42.47 -39.07 23.82
N SER A 399 43.16 -37.92 23.70
CA SER A 399 44.03 -37.59 22.56
C SER A 399 43.39 -37.81 21.18
N THR A 400 42.06 -37.66 21.08
CA THR A 400 41.29 -37.96 19.88
C THR A 400 40.67 -36.68 19.33
N THR A 401 40.83 -36.47 18.02
CA THR A 401 40.16 -35.37 17.34
C THR A 401 38.79 -35.82 16.87
N TYR A 402 37.75 -35.18 17.41
CA TYR A 402 36.37 -35.38 17.01
C TYR A 402 35.95 -34.27 16.03
N THR A 403 35.33 -34.66 14.93
CA THR A 403 34.75 -33.77 13.93
C THR A 403 33.24 -33.95 13.95
N ILE A 404 32.51 -32.86 14.17
CA ILE A 404 31.05 -32.82 14.19
C ILE A 404 30.56 -32.11 12.93
N THR A 405 29.63 -32.73 12.22
CA THR A 405 29.03 -32.19 11.00
C THR A 405 27.53 -32.04 11.16
N LEU A 406 27.03 -30.83 10.90
CA LEU A 406 25.62 -30.48 10.89
C LEU A 406 25.15 -30.33 9.44
N SER A 407 24.09 -31.05 9.09
CA SER A 407 23.52 -31.04 7.74
C SER A 407 22.40 -30.01 7.57
N ASP A 408 21.97 -29.82 6.31
CA ASP A 408 20.85 -28.96 5.91
C ASP A 408 19.46 -29.59 6.21
N GLN A 409 19.42 -30.74 6.90
CA GLN A 409 18.20 -31.32 7.45
C GLN A 409 17.66 -30.51 8.63
N LEU A 410 18.54 -29.83 9.37
CA LEU A 410 18.18 -28.83 10.36
C LEU A 410 17.57 -27.61 9.63
N LYS A 411 16.47 -27.09 10.17
CA LYS A 411 15.74 -25.94 9.62
C LYS A 411 15.29 -25.02 10.73
N ASP A 412 15.06 -23.75 10.40
CA ASP A 412 14.39 -22.79 11.27
C ASP A 412 12.87 -23.02 11.31
N LEU A 413 12.16 -22.16 12.02
CA LEU A 413 10.69 -22.14 12.07
C LEU A 413 10.03 -21.69 10.75
N GLN A 414 10.78 -21.02 9.87
CA GLN A 414 10.39 -20.57 8.53
C GLN A 414 10.60 -21.64 7.45
N ASN A 415 11.08 -22.83 7.82
CA ASN A 415 11.50 -23.93 6.94
C ASN A 415 12.72 -23.63 6.05
N GLN A 416 13.51 -22.60 6.35
CA GLN A 416 14.79 -22.38 5.68
C GLN A 416 15.82 -23.35 6.24
N LYS A 417 16.61 -23.92 5.33
CA LYS A 417 17.62 -24.91 5.68
C LYS A 417 18.85 -24.27 6.30
N LEU A 418 19.37 -24.91 7.34
CA LEU A 418 20.67 -24.60 7.94
C LEU A 418 21.74 -24.50 6.84
N ILE A 419 22.63 -23.51 6.96
CA ILE A 419 23.90 -23.51 6.23
C ILE A 419 24.77 -24.60 6.86
N PRO A 420 25.08 -25.71 6.15
CA PRO A 420 25.85 -26.82 6.72
C PRO A 420 27.13 -26.33 7.38
N TYR A 421 27.46 -26.93 8.52
CA TYR A 421 28.56 -26.50 9.35
C TYR A 421 29.33 -27.69 9.90
N THR A 422 30.66 -27.58 9.91
CA THR A 422 31.54 -28.59 10.47
C THR A 422 32.53 -27.92 11.40
N PHE A 423 32.75 -28.52 12.56
CA PHE A 423 33.78 -28.12 13.49
C PHE A 423 34.47 -29.33 14.10
N SER A 424 35.67 -29.14 14.66
CA SER A 424 36.40 -30.18 15.35
C SER A 424 36.97 -29.72 16.68
N PHE A 425 37.28 -30.67 17.55
CA PHE A 425 38.02 -30.44 18.79
C PHE A 425 38.85 -31.68 19.14
N THR A 426 39.89 -31.50 19.95
CA THR A 426 40.79 -32.57 20.39
C THR A 426 40.73 -32.73 21.91
N THR A 427 40.45 -33.94 22.36
CA THR A 427 40.42 -34.28 23.79
C THR A 427 41.80 -34.28 24.42
N GLY A 428 41.85 -33.93 25.70
CA GLY A 428 43.06 -33.99 26.51
C GLY A 428 43.45 -35.41 26.92
N LEU A 429 44.46 -35.49 27.78
CA LEU A 429 44.82 -36.69 28.55
C LEU A 429 44.05 -36.68 29.87
N ASN A 430 43.72 -37.87 30.37
CA ASN A 430 43.00 -38.05 31.63
C ASN A 430 43.87 -37.75 32.88
#